data_AF-A0A662P1H8-F1
#
_entry.id   AF-A0A662P1H8-F1
#
_cell.length_a   1.000
_cell.length_b   1.000
_cell.length_c   1.000
_cell.angle_alpha   90.00
_cell.angle_beta   90.00
_cell.angle_gamma   90.00
#
_symmetry.space_group_name_H-M   'P 1'
#
loop_
_entity.id
_entity.type
_entity.pdbx_description
1 polymer ?
#
loop_
_entity_poly.entity_id
_entity_poly.type
_entity_poly.pdbx_seq_one_letter_code
_entity_poly.pdbx_strand_id
1 'polypeptide(L)'
;ECGIRVESYGLPKFVHGKPEPDDIEAAKKALGRSREVVSSGDWDLVILDEICVALGFGMLDVEEVKELIRSKAANTELVLTGRYCPEELFKMADYITEMREIKHPYQRGILARKGVEF
;
A
#
# COMPACT_ATOMS: atom_id res chain seq x y z
N GLU A 1 10.65 9.04 -21.87
CA GLU A 1 10.01 7.70 -21.99
C GLU A 1 9.13 7.50 -20.76
N CYS A 2 7.92 7.00 -20.92
CA CYS A 2 7.05 6.63 -19.79
C CYS A 2 7.48 5.25 -19.32
N GLY A 3 8.29 5.19 -18.26
CA GLY A 3 8.76 3.93 -17.67
C GLY A 3 7.94 3.57 -16.44
N ILE A 4 7.66 2.28 -16.25
CA ILE A 4 7.09 1.76 -15.00
C ILE A 4 8.20 1.02 -14.26
N ARG A 5 8.31 1.27 -12.96
CA ARG A 5 9.18 0.53 -12.05
C ARG A 5 8.31 -0.12 -10.97
N VAL A 6 8.52 -1.42 -10.74
CA VAL A 6 7.83 -2.18 -9.70
C VAL A 6 8.88 -2.69 -8.73
N GLU A 7 8.69 -2.40 -7.43
CA GLU A 7 9.54 -2.88 -6.34
C GLU A 7 8.65 -3.62 -5.34
N SER A 8 9.00 -4.87 -5.00
CA SER A 8 8.27 -5.67 -4.01
C SER A 8 9.17 -5.96 -2.81
N TYR A 9 8.60 -5.78 -1.62
CA TYR A 9 9.29 -5.98 -0.35
C TYR A 9 8.66 -7.08 0.51
N GLY A 10 7.40 -7.43 0.26
CA GLY A 10 6.69 -8.48 0.99
C GLY A 10 7.36 -9.84 0.85
N LEU A 11 7.22 -10.66 1.88
CA LEU A 11 7.73 -12.03 1.89
C LEU A 11 6.84 -12.94 1.03
N PRO A 12 7.35 -14.07 0.49
CA PRO A 12 6.58 -15.01 -0.32
C PRO A 12 5.65 -15.88 0.55
N LYS A 13 4.93 -15.27 1.49
CA LYS A 13 3.98 -15.89 2.42
C LYS A 13 2.86 -14.90 2.74
N PHE A 14 1.71 -15.44 3.15
CA PHE A 14 0.65 -14.62 3.71
C PHE A 14 0.92 -14.33 5.19
N VAL A 15 0.50 -13.14 5.62
CA VAL A 15 0.46 -12.80 7.04
C VAL A 15 -0.91 -13.20 7.59
N HIS A 16 -0.91 -14.15 8.52
CA HIS A 16 -2.12 -14.63 9.19
C HIS A 16 -2.12 -14.16 10.65
N GLY A 17 -3.09 -13.33 11.02
CA GLY A 17 -3.17 -12.80 12.38
C GLY A 17 -2.03 -11.81 12.67
N LYS A 18 -1.26 -12.07 13.73
CA LYS A 18 -0.18 -11.17 14.16
C LYS A 18 1.03 -11.26 13.21
N PRO A 19 1.56 -10.14 12.70
CA PRO A 19 2.76 -10.15 11.87
C PRO A 19 3.99 -10.66 12.62
N GLU A 20 4.85 -11.39 11.91
CA GLU A 20 6.16 -11.82 12.41
C GLU A 20 7.18 -10.69 12.28
N PRO A 21 8.32 -10.72 13.02
CA PRO A 21 9.34 -9.68 12.94
C PRO A 21 9.82 -9.39 11.51
N ASP A 22 9.99 -10.41 10.68
CA ASP A 22 10.45 -10.26 9.30
C ASP A 22 9.39 -9.57 8.41
N ASP A 23 8.09 -9.74 8.70
CA ASP A 23 7.02 -9.02 7.99
C ASP A 23 7.09 -7.51 8.32
N ILE A 24 7.36 -7.18 9.59
CA ILE A 24 7.52 -5.80 10.06
C ILE A 24 8.77 -5.18 9.46
N GLU A 25 9.89 -5.90 9.41
CA GLU A 25 11.13 -5.43 8.81
C GLU A 25 10.95 -5.14 7.31
N ALA A 26 10.30 -6.06 6.58
CA ALA A 26 9.97 -5.89 5.18
C ALA A 26 9.11 -4.63 4.95
N ALA A 27 8.07 -4.42 5.76
CA ALA A 27 7.21 -3.25 5.68
C ALA A 27 7.99 -1.95 5.95
N LYS A 28 8.86 -1.93 6.97
CA LYS A 28 9.70 -0.76 7.29
C LYS A 28 10.70 -0.44 6.18
N LYS A 29 11.29 -1.46 5.57
CA LYS A 29 12.18 -1.30 4.42
C LYS A 29 11.43 -0.70 3.22
N ALA A 30 10.22 -1.18 2.94
CA ALA A 30 9.35 -0.62 1.92
C ALA A 30 9.01 0.85 2.21
N LEU A 31 8.67 1.18 3.46
CA LEU A 31 8.36 2.56 3.86
C LEU A 31 9.57 3.49 3.70
N GLY A 32 10.76 3.04 4.09
CA GLY A 32 12.01 3.78 3.89
C GLY A 32 12.25 4.11 2.42
N ARG A 33 12.15 3.11 1.53
CA ARG A 33 12.23 3.33 0.08
C ARG A 33 11.14 4.29 -0.42
N SER A 34 9.92 4.12 0.07
CA SER A 34 8.78 4.92 -0.36
C SER A 34 9.00 6.40 -0.05
N ARG A 35 9.59 6.75 1.11
CA ARG A 35 9.95 8.14 1.44
C ARG A 35 10.92 8.74 0.42
N GLU A 36 11.95 8.01 0.01
CA GLU A 36 12.90 8.46 -1.02
C GLU A 36 12.19 8.72 -2.35
N VAL A 37 11.38 7.77 -2.81
CA VAL A 37 10.71 7.83 -4.12
C VAL A 37 9.65 8.95 -4.16
N VAL A 38 8.85 9.06 -3.10
CA VAL A 38 7.74 10.02 -3.00
C VAL A 38 8.24 11.46 -2.88
N SER A 39 9.40 11.68 -2.27
CA SER A 39 9.99 13.01 -2.09
C SER A 39 10.92 13.46 -3.21
N SER A 40 11.36 12.55 -4.10
CA SER A 40 12.34 12.92 -5.13
C SER A 40 11.79 13.80 -6.24
N GLY A 41 10.49 13.69 -6.54
CA GLY A 41 9.86 14.40 -7.66
C GLY A 41 10.21 13.84 -9.04
N ASP A 42 10.94 12.70 -9.10
CA ASP A 42 11.29 12.03 -10.36
C ASP A 42 10.12 11.23 -10.96
N TRP A 43 9.04 11.05 -10.19
CA TRP A 43 7.90 10.21 -10.57
C TRP A 43 6.61 11.02 -10.51
N ASP A 44 5.86 11.03 -11.62
CA ASP A 44 4.55 11.69 -11.69
C ASP A 44 3.50 10.94 -10.86
N LEU A 45 3.64 9.63 -10.67
CA LEU A 45 2.72 8.78 -9.91
C LEU A 45 3.49 7.71 -9.11
N VAL A 46 3.15 7.59 -7.82
CA VAL A 46 3.63 6.54 -6.93
C VAL A 46 2.42 5.81 -6.33
N ILE A 47 2.42 4.48 -6.44
CA ILE A 47 1.38 3.63 -5.86
C ILE A 47 2.01 2.79 -4.74
N LEU A 48 1.56 3.01 -3.50
CA LEU A 48 1.92 2.21 -2.34
C LEU A 48 0.86 1.12 -2.16
N ASP A 49 1.08 0.02 -2.85
CA ASP A 49 0.14 -1.10 -2.86
C ASP A 49 0.12 -1.82 -1.50
N GLU A 50 -1.07 -1.99 -0.94
CA GLU A 50 -1.37 -2.67 0.33
C GLU A 50 -0.76 -2.02 1.60
N ILE A 51 -0.32 -0.76 1.53
CA ILE A 51 0.15 -0.02 2.71
C ILE A 51 -0.91 0.10 3.81
N CYS A 52 -2.19 0.20 3.42
CA CYS A 52 -3.30 0.26 4.37
C CYS A 52 -3.44 -1.06 5.15
N VAL A 53 -3.16 -2.20 4.52
CA VAL A 53 -3.15 -3.50 5.20
C VAL A 53 -1.98 -3.59 6.18
N ALA A 54 -0.80 -3.09 5.80
CA ALA A 54 0.36 -3.03 6.70
C ALA A 54 0.05 -2.20 7.97
N LEU A 55 -0.63 -1.05 7.82
CA LEU A 55 -1.14 -0.25 8.93
C LEU A 55 -2.18 -1.01 9.77
N GLY A 56 -3.17 -1.63 9.11
CA GLY A 56 -4.23 -2.39 9.79
C GLY A 56 -3.72 -3.58 10.61
N PHE A 57 -2.58 -4.16 10.23
CA PHE A 57 -1.93 -5.25 10.95
C PHE A 57 -0.89 -4.75 11.98
N GLY A 58 -0.72 -3.44 12.12
CA GLY A 58 0.24 -2.84 13.06
C GLY A 58 1.71 -3.05 12.68
N MET A 59 2.00 -3.25 11.39
CA MET A 59 3.38 -3.37 10.91
C MET A 59 4.08 -2.01 10.80
N LEU A 60 3.30 -0.94 10.60
CA LEU A 60 3.75 0.44 10.44
C LEU A 60 2.98 1.36 11.40
N ASP A 61 3.61 2.45 11.82
CA ASP A 61 2.93 3.53 12.55
C ASP A 61 2.23 4.47 11.56
N VAL A 62 1.00 4.88 11.89
CA VAL A 62 0.22 5.82 11.08
C VAL A 62 0.90 7.18 10.97
N GLU A 63 1.61 7.64 12.01
CA GLU A 63 2.33 8.91 11.97
C GLU A 63 3.50 8.87 10.97
N GLU A 64 4.19 7.74 10.85
CA GLU A 64 5.25 7.57 9.84
C GLU A 64 4.69 7.69 8.42
N VAL A 65 3.46 7.19 8.17
CA VAL A 65 2.79 7.32 6.88
C VAL A 65 2.27 8.73 6.66
N LYS A 66 1.77 9.42 7.69
CA LYS A 66 1.36 10.84 7.60
C LYS A 66 2.54 11.73 7.24
N GLU A 67 3.72 11.48 7.81
CA GLU A 67 4.95 12.18 7.42
C GLU A 67 5.34 11.92 5.96
N LEU A 68 5.25 10.66 5.50
CA LEU A 68 5.51 10.33 4.10
C LEU A 68 4.61 11.14 3.16
N ILE A 69 3.29 11.18 3.44
CA ILE A 69 2.33 11.93 2.61
C ILE A 69 2.71 13.42 2.58
N ARG A 70 3.11 14.01 3.72
CA ARG A 70 3.53 15.42 3.79
C ARG A 70 4.84 15.69 3.04
N SER A 71 5.74 14.72 2.95
CA SER A 71 7.01 14.84 2.24
C SER A 71 6.91 14.70 0.72
N LYS A 72 5.73 14.32 0.21
CA LYS A 72 5.49 14.12 -1.22
C LYS A 72 5.85 15.37 -2.03
N ALA A 73 6.61 15.16 -3.10
CA ALA A 73 6.92 16.23 -4.05
C ALA A 73 5.62 16.82 -4.65
N ALA A 74 5.66 18.11 -4.97
CA ALA A 74 4.46 18.82 -5.46
C ALA A 74 3.94 18.28 -6.80
N ASN A 75 4.82 17.72 -7.64
CA ASN A 75 4.50 17.17 -8.96
C ASN A 75 4.21 15.65 -8.95
N THR A 76 4.24 15.00 -7.78
CA THR A 76 4.01 13.56 -7.65
C THR A 76 2.59 13.30 -7.14
N GLU A 77 1.82 12.46 -7.82
CA GLU A 77 0.58 11.88 -7.30
C GLU A 77 0.89 10.65 -6.45
N LEU A 78 0.14 10.46 -5.36
CA LEU A 78 0.34 9.36 -4.41
C LEU A 78 -0.96 8.59 -4.21
N VAL A 79 -0.92 7.28 -4.48
CA VAL A 79 -2.05 6.36 -4.27
C VAL A 79 -1.70 5.38 -3.17
N LEU A 80 -2.57 5.27 -2.16
CA LEU A 80 -2.49 4.25 -1.13
C LEU A 80 -3.60 3.23 -1.39
N THR A 81 -3.28 1.94 -1.39
CA THR A 81 -4.27 0.87 -1.57
C THR A 81 -4.34 -0.05 -0.35
N GLY A 82 -5.39 -0.85 -0.32
CA GLY A 82 -5.58 -1.91 0.67
C GLY A 82 -6.77 -1.67 1.60
N ARG A 83 -7.11 -2.72 2.34
CA ARG A 83 -8.17 -2.69 3.36
C ARG A 83 -7.66 -2.03 4.64
N TYR A 84 -8.58 -1.67 5.54
CA TYR A 84 -8.27 -1.18 6.88
C TYR A 84 -7.48 0.14 6.92
N CYS A 85 -7.62 0.99 5.90
CA CYS A 85 -6.99 2.30 5.87
C CYS A 85 -7.46 3.14 7.08
N PRO A 86 -6.55 3.66 7.92
CA PRO A 86 -6.93 4.48 9.07
C PRO A 86 -7.66 5.76 8.63
N GLU A 87 -8.77 6.09 9.31
CA GLU A 87 -9.56 7.31 9.04
C GLU A 87 -8.73 8.60 9.17
N GLU A 88 -7.64 8.56 9.94
CA GLU A 88 -6.70 9.68 10.05
C GLU A 88 -6.10 10.10 8.71
N LEU A 89 -5.90 9.13 7.80
CA LEU A 89 -5.37 9.40 6.47
C LEU A 89 -6.43 10.00 5.54
N PHE A 90 -7.73 9.79 5.81
CA PHE A 90 -8.81 10.28 4.96
C PHE A 90 -8.82 11.81 4.88
N LYS A 91 -8.52 12.47 6.00
CA LYS A 91 -8.46 13.94 6.06
C LYS A 91 -7.29 14.53 5.26
N MET A 92 -6.33 13.71 4.88
CA MET A 92 -5.15 14.12 4.12
C MET A 92 -5.26 13.75 2.63
N ALA A 93 -6.26 12.97 2.25
CA ALA A 93 -6.46 12.51 0.89
C ALA A 93 -7.39 13.46 0.12
N ASP A 94 -7.00 13.82 -1.09
CA ASP A 94 -7.86 14.55 -2.02
C ASP A 94 -8.98 13.65 -2.59
N TYR A 95 -8.70 12.36 -2.75
CA TYR A 95 -9.63 11.35 -3.25
C TYR A 95 -9.70 10.14 -2.33
N ILE A 96 -10.91 9.63 -2.13
CA ILE A 96 -11.17 8.38 -1.41
C ILE A 96 -12.17 7.56 -2.23
N THR A 97 -11.77 6.35 -2.60
CA THR A 97 -12.66 5.38 -3.26
C THR A 97 -12.78 4.13 -2.40
N GLU A 98 -14.01 3.73 -2.08
CA GLU A 98 -14.30 2.52 -1.33
C GLU A 98 -14.82 1.42 -2.27
N MET A 99 -14.06 0.34 -2.41
CA MET A 99 -14.49 -0.86 -3.15
C MET A 99 -15.26 -1.79 -2.21
N ARG A 100 -16.58 -1.89 -2.39
CA ARG A 100 -17.44 -2.81 -1.61
C ARG A 100 -17.69 -4.11 -2.37
N GLU A 101 -17.39 -5.24 -1.74
CA GLU A 101 -17.69 -6.56 -2.28
C GLU A 101 -19.21 -6.83 -2.26
N ILE A 102 -19.88 -6.68 -3.42
CA ILE A 102 -21.29 -7.06 -3.57
C ILE A 102 -21.43 -8.55 -3.93
N LYS A 103 -20.49 -9.07 -4.73
CA LYS A 103 -20.41 -10.47 -5.13
C LYS A 103 -18.97 -10.81 -5.52
N HIS A 104 -18.51 -12.01 -5.23
CA HIS A 104 -17.17 -12.46 -5.63
C HIS A 104 -17.19 -13.94 -6.06
N PRO A 105 -16.47 -14.35 -7.14
CA PRO A 105 -16.42 -15.75 -7.58
C PRO A 105 -16.01 -16.73 -6.47
N TYR A 106 -15.14 -16.28 -5.56
CA TYR A 106 -14.72 -17.05 -4.38
C TYR A 106 -15.88 -17.52 -3.50
N GLN A 107 -16.97 -16.74 -3.40
CA GLN A 107 -18.17 -17.12 -2.65
C GLN A 107 -18.87 -18.36 -3.24
N ARG A 108 -18.58 -18.71 -4.51
CA ARG A 108 -19.06 -19.94 -5.18
C ARG A 108 -17.98 -21.02 -5.25
N GLY A 109 -16.89 -20.88 -4.50
CA GLY A 109 -15.76 -21.82 -4.49
C GLY A 109 -14.82 -21.71 -5.71
N ILE A 110 -14.94 -20.65 -6.52
CA ILE A 110 -14.01 -20.42 -7.64
C ILE A 110 -12.74 -19.80 -7.07
N LEU A 111 -11.63 -20.52 -7.20
CA LEU A 111 -10.30 -20.11 -6.75
C LEU A 111 -9.66 -19.08 -7.69
N ALA A 112 -8.54 -18.49 -7.25
CA ALA A 112 -7.77 -17.52 -7.99
C ALA A 112 -7.27 -18.05 -9.34
N ARG A 113 -7.28 -17.19 -10.36
CA ARG A 113 -6.94 -17.51 -11.75
C ARG A 113 -5.79 -16.62 -12.22
N LYS A 114 -4.87 -17.25 -12.94
CA LYS A 114 -3.75 -16.56 -13.57
C LYS A 114 -4.24 -15.54 -14.60
N GLY A 115 -3.68 -14.34 -14.57
CA GLY A 115 -4.03 -13.20 -15.41
C GLY A 115 -5.27 -12.44 -14.93
N VAL A 116 -5.88 -12.82 -13.80
CA VAL A 116 -7.04 -12.11 -13.24
C VAL A 116 -6.80 -11.74 -11.78
N GLU A 117 -6.55 -12.74 -10.93
CA GLU A 117 -6.28 -12.51 -9.50
C GLU A 117 -4.77 -12.47 -9.19
N PHE A 118 -3.93 -13.07 -10.05
CA PHE A 118 -2.47 -13.09 -9.94
C PHE A 118 -1.79 -13.29 -11.30
#